data_AF-A0A523LNE9-F1
#
_entry.id   AF-A0A523LNE9-F1
#
_cell.length_a   1.000
_cell.length_b   1.000
_cell.length_c   1.000
_cell.angle_alpha   90.00
_cell.angle_beta   90.00
_cell.angle_gamma   90.00
#
_symmetry.space_group_name_H-M   'P 1'
#
loop_
_entity.id
_entity.type
_entity.pdbx_description
1 polymer ?
#
loop_
_entity_poly.entity_id
_entity_poly.type
_entity_poly.pdbx_seq_one_letter_code
_entity_poly.pdbx_strand_id
1 'polypeptide(L)'
;RLLVAIADVAHYVEIGTPLDQQAIRRGTSVYFPDRVVPMLPEVLSNGLCSLKPRVDRLCLVCEMHVGAEGKVSRSKFYEAIMRSSARLTYGQVNDFLTGQSQKQIPKSLREDMQHLHDAFKLFAKNRRKRGAIELDIPQMRINVDEHGAVTGISAVPRNDAHRLIEECMIAANVQAAKFLRKHRVAGLYRVHAKPDPDRFDELRQYLLGLGLKVPHSDHVQPRQLTKLMDQVKDRPDSVAISMALLRSMSHAEYTPKNIGHFGLALDAYAHFTSPIRRYPDLLVHRAIRHILHRGKAGNYAYDYRAMEQLGGVCSEHERRAEDATREVDAWLKCQFMEDKVGEQYEGVITGVTNFGVFVQLAELQIDGLVHVTSLRNDYYRFDAGSQSLIGDRSGTQYRLGDQLSVVVSRVDLESKRIDFQLVTRVTGKKWKR
;
A
#
# COMPACT_ATOMS: atom_id res chain seq x y z
N ARG A 1 -17.94 -16.73 -13.55
CA ARG A 1 -16.63 -16.71 -14.26
C ARG A 1 -16.10 -15.29 -14.24
N LEU A 2 -14.81 -15.06 -14.00
CA LEU A 2 -14.19 -13.74 -13.97
C LEU A 2 -13.03 -13.70 -14.97
N LEU A 3 -12.95 -12.62 -15.75
CA LEU A 3 -11.85 -12.36 -16.69
C LEU A 3 -11.09 -11.11 -16.23
N VAL A 4 -9.77 -11.24 -16.07
CA VAL A 4 -8.88 -10.11 -15.83
C VAL A 4 -7.95 -10.00 -17.03
N ALA A 5 -8.22 -9.02 -17.90
CA ALA A 5 -7.43 -8.74 -19.09
C ALA A 5 -6.42 -7.63 -18.81
N ILE A 6 -5.14 -7.93 -18.95
CA ILE A 6 -4.03 -6.99 -18.69
C ILE A 6 -3.35 -6.67 -20.02
N ALA A 7 -2.94 -5.43 -20.23
CA ALA A 7 -2.20 -5.02 -21.42
C ALA A 7 -1.01 -5.94 -21.69
N ASP A 8 -0.87 -6.43 -22.92
CA ASP A 8 0.26 -7.30 -23.32
C ASP A 8 1.51 -6.47 -23.60
N VAL A 9 2.10 -5.91 -22.56
CA VAL A 9 3.30 -5.06 -22.66
C VAL A 9 4.50 -5.86 -23.15
N ALA A 10 4.58 -7.14 -22.81
CA ALA A 10 5.64 -8.04 -23.27
C ALA A 10 5.66 -8.19 -24.80
N HIS A 11 4.57 -7.87 -25.50
CA HIS A 11 4.52 -7.88 -26.96
C HIS A 11 5.26 -6.69 -27.57
N TYR A 12 5.18 -5.53 -26.91
CA TYR A 12 5.80 -4.29 -27.39
C TYR A 12 7.21 -4.06 -26.84
N VAL A 13 7.54 -4.70 -25.72
CA VAL A 13 8.83 -4.55 -25.03
C VAL A 13 9.53 -5.91 -25.00
N GLU A 14 10.22 -6.23 -26.08
CA GLU A 14 10.98 -7.47 -26.24
C GLU A 14 12.30 -7.46 -25.46
N ILE A 15 12.76 -8.64 -25.06
CA ILE A 15 13.96 -8.82 -24.24
C ILE A 15 15.20 -8.26 -24.97
N GLY A 16 16.02 -7.48 -24.26
CA GLY A 16 17.30 -6.96 -24.77
C GLY A 16 17.18 -5.72 -25.65
N THR A 17 15.97 -5.31 -26.03
CA THR A 17 15.74 -4.08 -26.81
C THR A 17 16.07 -2.82 -26.00
N PRO A 18 16.28 -1.65 -26.65
CA PRO A 18 16.47 -0.39 -25.93
C PRO A 18 15.31 -0.04 -24.97
N LEU A 19 14.07 -0.39 -25.33
CA LEU A 19 12.90 -0.22 -24.47
C LEU A 19 13.00 -1.07 -23.20
N ASP A 20 13.42 -2.32 -23.33
CA ASP A 20 13.62 -3.23 -22.20
C ASP A 20 14.74 -2.77 -21.27
N GLN A 21 15.88 -2.37 -21.83
CA GLN A 21 17.01 -1.84 -21.06
C GLN A 21 16.61 -0.59 -20.26
N GLN A 22 15.83 0.33 -20.85
CA GLN A 22 15.31 1.48 -20.12
C GLN A 22 14.26 1.11 -19.08
N ALA A 23 13.41 0.10 -19.36
CA ALA A 23 12.43 -0.39 -18.40
C ALA A 23 13.11 -1.04 -17.18
N ILE A 24 14.21 -1.78 -17.36
CA ILE A 24 15.06 -2.30 -16.27
C ILE A 24 15.64 -1.14 -15.46
N ARG A 25 16.27 -0.16 -16.13
CA ARG A 25 16.94 0.99 -15.47
C ARG A 25 15.97 1.81 -14.62
N ARG A 26 14.72 1.95 -15.06
CA ARG A 26 13.67 2.65 -14.30
C ARG A 26 13.05 1.77 -13.22
N GLY A 27 12.78 0.50 -13.54
CA GLY A 27 12.19 -0.53 -12.67
C GLY A 27 10.71 -0.35 -12.37
N THR A 28 10.28 0.88 -12.09
CA THR A 28 8.90 1.26 -11.80
C THR A 28 8.60 2.68 -12.28
N SER A 29 7.32 3.01 -12.47
CA SER A 29 6.90 4.41 -12.63
C SER A 29 6.87 5.09 -11.27
N VAL A 30 7.26 6.37 -11.23
CA VAL A 30 7.28 7.20 -10.01
C VAL A 30 6.16 8.23 -10.11
N TYR A 31 5.34 8.32 -9.06
CA TYR A 31 4.14 9.17 -9.02
C TYR A 31 4.35 10.30 -8.03
N PHE A 32 4.74 11.48 -8.51
CA PHE A 32 4.77 12.70 -7.71
C PHE A 32 3.39 13.37 -7.69
N PRO A 33 3.12 14.29 -6.74
CA PRO A 33 1.84 15.00 -6.66
C PRO A 33 1.47 15.75 -7.95
N ASP A 34 2.44 16.36 -8.64
CA ASP A 34 2.26 17.16 -9.85
C ASP A 34 2.39 16.35 -11.16
N ARG A 35 3.20 15.28 -11.16
CA ARG A 35 3.54 14.55 -12.39
C ARG A 35 3.88 13.08 -12.18
N VAL A 36 3.90 12.33 -13.29
CA VAL A 36 4.34 10.93 -13.31
C VAL A 36 5.63 10.83 -14.13
N VAL A 37 6.64 10.15 -13.60
CA VAL A 37 7.82 9.71 -14.36
C VAL A 37 7.57 8.25 -14.77
N PRO A 38 7.16 7.98 -16.03
CA PRO A 38 6.73 6.65 -16.40
C PRO A 38 7.91 5.71 -16.64
N MET A 39 7.70 4.42 -16.37
CA MET A 39 8.66 3.36 -16.68
C MET A 39 8.84 3.17 -18.19
N LEU A 40 7.76 3.32 -18.95
CA LEU A 40 7.73 3.20 -20.40
C LEU A 40 7.35 4.54 -21.06
N PRO A 41 7.83 4.82 -22.28
CA PRO A 41 7.45 6.02 -23.01
C PRO A 41 5.93 6.19 -23.13
N GLU A 42 5.45 7.43 -23.10
CA GLU A 42 4.01 7.75 -23.10
C GLU A 42 3.26 7.20 -24.31
N VAL A 43 3.91 7.14 -25.48
CA VAL A 43 3.31 6.57 -26.69
C VAL A 43 2.91 5.09 -26.49
N LEU A 44 3.65 4.35 -25.65
CA LEU A 44 3.29 3.00 -25.26
C LEU A 44 2.33 3.00 -24.07
N SER A 45 2.69 3.65 -22.96
CA SER A 45 1.94 3.57 -21.70
C SER A 45 0.56 4.21 -21.78
N ASN A 46 0.43 5.36 -22.43
CA ASN A 46 -0.83 6.09 -22.65
C ASN A 46 -1.47 5.80 -24.02
N GLY A 47 -0.79 5.04 -24.89
CA GLY A 47 -1.23 4.74 -26.25
C GLY A 47 -1.54 3.26 -26.48
N LEU A 48 -0.55 2.51 -26.96
CA LEU A 48 -0.72 1.12 -27.44
C LEU A 48 -1.00 0.12 -26.31
N CYS A 49 -0.36 0.29 -25.16
CA CYS A 49 -0.60 -0.58 -23.99
C CYS A 49 -1.81 -0.13 -23.18
N SER A 50 -2.26 1.13 -23.31
CA SER A 50 -3.47 1.59 -22.62
C SER A 50 -4.72 0.91 -23.20
N LEU A 51 -5.50 0.25 -22.34
CA LEU A 51 -6.76 -0.42 -22.70
C LEU A 51 -7.90 0.58 -22.92
N LYS A 52 -7.72 1.47 -23.90
CA LYS A 52 -8.66 2.55 -24.24
C LYS A 52 -10.03 2.00 -24.66
N PRO A 53 -11.12 2.73 -24.36
CA PRO A 53 -12.45 2.30 -24.77
C PRO A 53 -12.57 2.31 -26.30
N ARG A 54 -13.32 1.34 -26.82
CA ARG A 54 -13.76 1.22 -28.22
C ARG A 54 -12.64 1.07 -29.25
N VAL A 55 -11.43 0.69 -28.83
CA VAL A 55 -10.32 0.36 -29.74
C VAL A 55 -9.78 -1.02 -29.38
N ASP A 56 -9.39 -1.79 -30.40
CA ASP A 56 -8.83 -3.13 -30.22
C ASP A 56 -7.44 -3.05 -29.58
N ARG A 57 -7.18 -3.95 -28.64
CA ARG A 57 -5.96 -4.00 -27.83
C ARG A 57 -5.54 -5.43 -27.55
N LEU A 58 -4.24 -5.68 -27.67
CA LEU A 58 -3.62 -6.92 -27.23
C LEU A 58 -3.62 -6.99 -25.70
N CYS A 59 -4.04 -8.12 -25.17
CA CYS A 59 -4.06 -8.37 -23.74
C CYS A 59 -3.66 -9.81 -23.41
N LEU A 60 -3.04 -9.97 -22.25
CA LEU A 60 -2.85 -11.25 -21.59
C LEU A 60 -3.95 -11.42 -20.55
N VAL A 61 -4.77 -12.45 -20.73
CA VAL A 61 -5.98 -12.67 -19.94
C VAL A 61 -5.75 -13.75 -18.89
N CYS A 62 -6.16 -13.48 -17.66
CA CYS A 62 -6.39 -14.48 -16.62
C CYS A 62 -7.89 -14.78 -16.51
N GLU A 63 -8.31 -15.96 -16.96
CA GLU A 63 -9.68 -16.46 -16.75
C GLU A 63 -9.74 -17.28 -15.47
N MET A 64 -10.71 -16.98 -14.62
CA MET A 64 -10.91 -17.59 -13.31
C MET A 64 -12.33 -18.10 -13.11
N HIS A 65 -12.47 -19.31 -12.59
CA HIS A 65 -13.72 -19.84 -12.07
C HIS A 65 -13.76 -19.62 -10.56
N VAL A 66 -14.54 -18.63 -10.14
CA VAL A 66 -14.74 -18.27 -8.72
C VAL A 66 -15.91 -19.08 -8.18
N GLY A 67 -15.67 -19.88 -7.15
CA GLY A 67 -16.71 -20.64 -6.45
C GLY A 67 -17.47 -19.78 -5.43
N ALA A 68 -18.54 -20.33 -4.86
CA ALA A 68 -19.42 -19.63 -3.91
C ALA A 68 -18.74 -19.16 -2.61
N GLU A 69 -17.56 -19.69 -2.26
CA GLU A 69 -16.76 -19.22 -1.12
C GLU A 69 -15.74 -18.12 -1.48
N GLY A 70 -15.75 -17.60 -2.70
CA GLY A 70 -14.73 -16.63 -3.16
C GLY A 70 -13.34 -17.26 -3.37
N LYS A 71 -13.28 -18.58 -3.55
CA LYS A 71 -12.07 -19.32 -3.92
C LYS A 71 -12.05 -19.58 -5.42
N VAL A 72 -10.90 -19.40 -6.04
CA VAL A 72 -10.70 -19.76 -7.46
C VAL A 72 -10.42 -21.26 -7.54
N SER A 73 -11.31 -22.00 -8.20
CA SER A 73 -11.20 -23.47 -8.38
C SER A 73 -10.37 -23.84 -9.60
N ARG A 74 -10.48 -23.06 -10.67
CA ARG A 74 -9.72 -23.24 -11.92
C ARG A 74 -9.32 -21.88 -12.48
N SER A 75 -8.13 -21.83 -13.07
CA SER A 75 -7.65 -20.69 -13.84
C SER A 75 -6.92 -21.13 -15.10
N LYS A 76 -6.90 -20.26 -16.10
CA LYS A 76 -6.06 -20.38 -17.31
C LYS A 76 -5.60 -19.00 -17.76
N PHE A 77 -4.44 -18.97 -18.40
CA PHE A 77 -3.92 -17.79 -19.07
C PHE A 77 -3.96 -17.99 -20.58
N TYR A 78 -4.21 -16.92 -21.33
CA TYR A 78 -4.14 -16.91 -22.80
C TYR A 78 -4.00 -15.48 -23.32
N GLU A 79 -3.37 -15.33 -24.48
CA GLU A 79 -3.30 -14.06 -25.21
C GLU A 79 -4.63 -13.83 -25.95
N ALA A 80 -5.06 -12.57 -26.03
CA ALA A 80 -6.32 -12.20 -26.68
C ALA A 80 -6.26 -10.78 -27.26
N ILE A 81 -7.26 -10.47 -28.09
CA ILE A 81 -7.60 -9.11 -28.50
C ILE A 81 -8.89 -8.73 -27.76
N MET A 82 -8.90 -7.57 -27.12
CA MET A 82 -10.08 -7.02 -26.45
C MET A 82 -10.43 -5.64 -26.98
N ARG A 83 -11.70 -5.26 -26.85
CA ARG A 83 -12.20 -3.91 -27.13
C ARG A 83 -13.00 -3.44 -25.93
N SER A 84 -12.43 -2.54 -25.12
CA SER A 84 -13.09 -2.08 -23.89
C SER A 84 -14.39 -1.33 -24.20
N SER A 85 -15.52 -1.73 -23.61
CA SER A 85 -16.83 -1.12 -23.88
C SER A 85 -16.96 0.29 -23.29
N ALA A 86 -16.27 0.58 -22.19
CA ALA A 86 -16.37 1.85 -21.48
C ALA A 86 -15.09 2.16 -20.69
N ARG A 87 -14.81 3.46 -20.50
CA ARG A 87 -13.85 3.96 -19.52
C ARG A 87 -14.65 4.52 -18.35
N LEU A 88 -14.54 3.87 -17.20
CA LEU A 88 -15.28 4.22 -15.99
C LEU A 88 -14.31 4.71 -14.91
N THR A 89 -14.79 5.59 -14.04
CA THR A 89 -14.09 6.04 -12.83
C THR A 89 -14.64 5.32 -11.60
N TYR A 90 -13.85 5.27 -10.53
CA TYR A 90 -14.29 4.67 -9.27
C TYR A 90 -15.51 5.38 -8.66
N GLY A 91 -15.60 6.70 -8.80
CA GLY A 91 -16.79 7.47 -8.39
C GLY A 91 -18.03 6.99 -9.12
N GLN A 92 -17.97 6.91 -10.45
CA GLN A 92 -19.12 6.45 -11.26
C GLN A 92 -19.60 5.04 -10.92
N VAL A 93 -18.65 4.12 -10.69
CA VAL A 93 -19.01 2.75 -10.29
C VAL A 93 -19.58 2.75 -8.88
N ASN A 94 -18.99 3.51 -7.94
CA ASN A 94 -19.50 3.59 -6.58
C ASN A 94 -20.93 4.16 -6.52
N ASP A 95 -21.21 5.24 -7.26
CA ASP A 95 -22.54 5.85 -7.32
C ASP A 95 -23.58 4.86 -7.87
N PHE A 96 -23.17 4.01 -8.82
CA PHE A 96 -24.00 2.92 -9.33
C PHE A 96 -24.24 1.83 -8.29
N LEU A 97 -23.18 1.34 -7.64
CA LEU A 97 -23.26 0.25 -6.65
C LEU A 97 -24.04 0.65 -5.38
N THR A 98 -24.00 1.93 -5.01
CA THR A 98 -24.74 2.50 -3.87
C THR A 98 -26.16 2.96 -4.23
N GLY A 99 -26.54 2.91 -5.51
CA GLY A 99 -27.85 3.34 -5.98
C GLY A 99 -28.04 4.86 -6.10
N GLN A 100 -27.00 5.66 -5.85
CA GLN A 100 -27.04 7.13 -6.00
C GLN A 100 -27.27 7.56 -7.45
N SER A 101 -26.70 6.84 -8.43
CA SER A 101 -26.91 7.15 -9.85
C SER A 101 -26.77 5.94 -10.76
N GLN A 102 -27.79 5.67 -11.58
CA GLN A 102 -27.72 4.64 -12.63
C GLN A 102 -27.31 5.19 -14.01
N LYS A 103 -27.28 6.51 -14.19
CA LYS A 103 -27.11 7.14 -15.51
C LYS A 103 -25.67 7.06 -16.02
N GLN A 104 -24.70 6.93 -15.13
CA GLN A 104 -23.27 6.97 -15.45
C GLN A 104 -22.73 5.64 -15.99
N ILE A 105 -23.43 4.53 -15.75
CA ILE A 105 -23.07 3.20 -16.26
C ILE A 105 -23.94 2.84 -17.47
N PRO A 106 -23.35 2.53 -18.64
CA PRO A 106 -24.09 2.08 -19.81
C PRO A 106 -25.02 0.91 -19.48
N LYS A 107 -26.26 0.94 -19.97
CA LYS A 107 -27.27 -0.09 -19.68
C LYS A 107 -26.77 -1.51 -19.90
N SER A 108 -26.02 -1.72 -20.98
CA SER A 108 -25.45 -3.02 -21.35
C SER A 108 -24.39 -3.56 -20.38
N LEU A 109 -23.83 -2.74 -19.49
CA LEU A 109 -22.79 -3.14 -18.53
C LEU A 109 -23.31 -3.27 -17.09
N ARG A 110 -24.56 -2.90 -16.84
CA ARG A 110 -25.09 -2.84 -15.46
C ARG A 110 -25.13 -4.20 -14.79
N GLU A 111 -25.53 -5.23 -15.52
CA GLU A 111 -25.54 -6.61 -15.04
C GLU A 111 -24.13 -7.10 -14.73
N ASP A 112 -23.16 -6.85 -15.62
CA ASP A 112 -21.75 -7.17 -15.39
C ASP A 112 -21.18 -6.46 -14.16
N MET A 113 -21.55 -5.18 -13.95
CA MET A 113 -21.12 -4.44 -12.75
C MET A 113 -21.68 -5.06 -11.47
N GLN A 114 -22.94 -5.51 -11.49
CA GLN A 114 -23.53 -6.22 -10.36
C GLN A 114 -22.83 -7.55 -10.10
N HIS A 115 -22.54 -8.32 -11.16
CA HIS A 115 -21.79 -9.58 -11.05
C HIS A 115 -20.37 -9.37 -10.50
N LEU A 116 -19.67 -8.30 -10.90
CA LEU A 116 -18.37 -7.94 -10.33
C LEU A 116 -18.48 -7.57 -8.84
N HIS A 117 -19.53 -6.85 -8.46
CA HIS A 117 -19.79 -6.50 -7.06
C HIS A 117 -20.08 -7.73 -6.20
N ASP A 118 -20.85 -8.69 -6.71
CA ASP A 118 -21.11 -9.95 -6.02
C ASP A 118 -19.83 -10.80 -5.88
N ALA A 119 -19.01 -10.86 -6.93
CA ALA A 119 -17.70 -11.50 -6.86
C ALA A 119 -16.78 -10.83 -5.81
N PHE A 120 -16.77 -9.50 -5.74
CA PHE A 120 -16.05 -8.75 -4.71
C PHE A 120 -16.49 -9.13 -3.30
N LYS A 121 -17.80 -9.19 -3.03
CA LYS A 121 -18.32 -9.58 -1.70
C LYS A 121 -17.82 -10.97 -1.30
N LEU A 122 -17.76 -11.91 -2.24
CA LEU A 122 -17.20 -13.23 -2.01
C LEU A 122 -15.70 -13.19 -1.71
N PHE A 123 -14.92 -12.42 -2.48
CA PHE A 123 -13.48 -12.25 -2.24
C PHE A 123 -13.19 -11.58 -0.89
N ALA A 124 -13.89 -10.50 -0.55
CA ALA A 124 -13.75 -9.79 0.71
C ALA A 124 -14.05 -10.71 1.91
N LYS A 125 -15.12 -11.52 1.83
CA LYS A 125 -15.43 -12.54 2.85
C LYS A 125 -14.31 -13.56 2.99
N ASN A 126 -13.77 -14.05 1.87
CA ASN A 126 -12.67 -15.02 1.87
C ASN A 126 -11.36 -14.40 2.41
N ARG A 127 -11.06 -13.14 2.09
CA ARG A 127 -9.91 -12.39 2.61
C ARG A 127 -9.98 -12.24 4.13
N ARG A 128 -11.14 -11.87 4.67
CA ARG A 128 -11.38 -11.83 6.13
C ARG A 128 -11.20 -13.20 6.78
N LYS A 129 -11.78 -14.26 6.20
CA LYS A 129 -11.60 -15.64 6.69
C LYS A 129 -10.13 -16.08 6.68
N ARG A 130 -9.36 -15.63 5.68
CA ARG A 130 -7.92 -15.88 5.58
C ARG A 130 -7.12 -15.09 6.62
N GLY A 131 -7.63 -13.93 7.02
CA GLY A 131 -7.08 -12.96 7.99
C GLY A 131 -5.88 -12.23 7.43
N ALA A 132 -6.04 -11.70 6.22
CA ALA A 132 -5.15 -10.67 5.70
C ALA A 132 -5.25 -9.44 6.60
N ILE A 133 -4.10 -8.84 6.90
CA ILE A 133 -4.01 -7.63 7.72
C ILE A 133 -4.60 -6.48 6.89
N GLU A 134 -5.52 -5.75 7.50
CA GLU A 134 -6.10 -4.52 6.95
C GLU A 134 -5.88 -3.43 8.00
N LEU A 135 -5.14 -2.39 7.62
CA LEU A 135 -4.91 -1.22 8.45
C LEU A 135 -5.77 -0.10 7.88
N ASP A 136 -6.65 0.45 8.71
CA ASP A 136 -7.50 1.57 8.33
C ASP A 136 -6.75 2.88 8.61
N ILE A 137 -5.73 3.14 7.79
CA ILE A 137 -4.98 4.39 7.81
C ILE A 137 -5.52 5.24 6.67
N PRO A 138 -6.13 6.41 6.96
CA PRO A 138 -6.56 7.32 5.91
C PRO A 138 -5.40 7.62 4.97
N GLN A 139 -5.67 7.75 3.67
CA GLN A 139 -4.67 8.24 2.71
C GLN A 139 -5.00 9.67 2.38
N MET A 140 -4.04 10.58 2.51
CA MET A 140 -4.20 11.97 2.09
C MET A 140 -3.56 12.20 0.73
N ARG A 141 -4.19 13.07 -0.07
CA ARG A 141 -3.64 13.58 -1.32
C ARG A 141 -3.33 15.06 -1.15
N ILE A 142 -2.10 15.43 -1.50
CA ILE A 142 -1.69 16.83 -1.65
C ILE A 142 -2.20 17.30 -3.02
N ASN A 143 -3.00 18.36 -3.01
CA ASN A 143 -3.51 19.00 -4.21
C ASN A 143 -2.57 20.16 -4.56
N VAL A 144 -2.07 20.17 -5.79
CA VAL A 144 -1.17 21.21 -6.30
C VAL A 144 -1.80 21.91 -7.49
N ASP A 145 -1.55 23.21 -7.64
CA ASP A 145 -1.95 23.98 -8.82
C ASP A 145 -0.96 23.83 -9.99
N GLU A 146 -1.21 24.56 -11.07
CA GLU A 146 -0.37 24.56 -12.28
C GLU A 146 1.05 25.11 -12.05
N HIS A 147 1.25 25.88 -10.98
CA HIS A 147 2.54 26.43 -10.58
C HIS A 147 3.26 25.53 -9.55
N GLY A 148 2.64 24.41 -9.16
CA GLY A 148 3.17 23.48 -8.17
C GLY A 148 2.95 23.90 -6.71
N ALA A 149 2.16 24.95 -6.46
CA ALA A 149 1.83 25.38 -5.11
C ALA A 149 0.73 24.51 -4.50
N VAL A 150 0.84 24.21 -3.21
CA VAL A 150 -0.15 23.39 -2.49
C VAL A 150 -1.44 24.19 -2.28
N THR A 151 -2.54 23.71 -2.83
CA THR A 151 -3.88 24.30 -2.67
C THR A 151 -4.68 23.67 -1.53
N GLY A 152 -4.27 22.48 -1.08
CA GLY A 152 -4.87 21.83 0.08
C GLY A 152 -4.48 20.36 0.19
N ILE A 153 -4.89 19.75 1.30
CA ILE A 153 -4.70 18.33 1.58
C ILE A 153 -6.08 17.72 1.82
N SER A 154 -6.40 16.66 1.09
CA SER A 154 -7.72 16.02 1.14
C SER A 154 -7.62 14.51 1.26
N ALA A 155 -8.50 13.91 2.05
CA ALA A 155 -8.59 12.45 2.15
C ALA A 155 -8.97 11.83 0.81
N VAL A 156 -8.29 10.74 0.45
CA VAL A 156 -8.60 9.92 -0.72
C VAL A 156 -9.70 8.93 -0.34
N PRO A 157 -10.91 9.05 -0.89
CA PRO A 157 -12.00 8.15 -0.53
C PRO A 157 -11.70 6.73 -1.06
N ARG A 158 -11.60 5.76 -0.15
CA ARG A 158 -11.51 4.33 -0.49
C ARG A 158 -12.90 3.70 -0.41
N ASN A 159 -13.56 3.59 -1.56
CA ASN A 159 -14.91 3.01 -1.66
C ASN A 159 -14.92 1.57 -2.23
N ASP A 160 -16.10 0.96 -2.33
CA ASP A 160 -16.23 -0.44 -2.77
C ASP A 160 -15.80 -0.66 -4.22
N ALA A 161 -15.86 0.35 -5.09
CA ALA A 161 -15.34 0.23 -6.45
C ALA A 161 -13.81 0.05 -6.47
N HIS A 162 -13.08 0.73 -5.58
CA HIS A 162 -11.63 0.55 -5.43
C HIS A 162 -11.32 -0.87 -4.92
N ARG A 163 -12.04 -1.29 -3.88
CA ARG A 163 -11.84 -2.60 -3.23
C ARG A 163 -12.19 -3.76 -4.15
N LEU A 164 -13.22 -3.59 -5.00
CA LEU A 164 -13.60 -4.56 -6.03
C LEU A 164 -12.45 -4.82 -7.00
N ILE A 165 -11.85 -3.75 -7.56
CA ILE A 165 -10.71 -3.88 -8.46
C ILE A 165 -9.52 -4.48 -7.73
N GLU A 166 -9.22 -4.03 -6.51
CA GLU A 166 -8.15 -4.58 -5.67
C GLU A 166 -8.26 -6.11 -5.54
N GLU A 167 -9.42 -6.62 -5.12
CA GLU A 167 -9.64 -8.06 -4.94
C GLU A 167 -9.56 -8.84 -6.26
N CYS A 168 -10.09 -8.29 -7.36
CA CYS A 168 -9.97 -8.92 -8.68
C CYS A 168 -8.51 -9.03 -9.12
N MET A 169 -7.71 -7.98 -8.88
CA MET A 169 -6.29 -7.97 -9.22
C MET A 169 -5.50 -8.94 -8.33
N ILE A 170 -5.78 -8.97 -7.02
CA ILE A 170 -5.18 -9.92 -6.08
C ILE A 170 -5.47 -11.35 -6.52
N ALA A 171 -6.70 -11.66 -6.92
CA ALA A 171 -7.08 -12.98 -7.39
C ALA A 171 -6.25 -13.41 -8.62
N ALA A 172 -6.09 -12.52 -9.61
CA ALA A 172 -5.26 -12.76 -10.80
C ALA A 172 -3.76 -12.93 -10.46
N ASN A 173 -3.23 -12.08 -9.58
CA ASN A 173 -1.85 -12.15 -9.08
C ASN A 173 -1.55 -13.49 -8.37
N VAL A 174 -2.50 -14.00 -7.58
CA VAL A 174 -2.40 -15.35 -6.98
C VAL A 174 -2.37 -16.44 -8.06
N GLN A 175 -3.17 -16.32 -9.13
CA GLN A 175 -3.12 -17.30 -10.21
C GLN A 175 -1.81 -17.25 -10.99
N ALA A 176 -1.23 -16.05 -11.19
CA ALA A 176 0.06 -15.90 -11.83
C ALA A 176 1.16 -16.58 -11.01
N ALA A 177 1.20 -16.34 -9.70
CA ALA A 177 2.15 -17.02 -8.79
C ALA A 177 1.99 -18.55 -8.83
N LYS A 178 0.75 -19.06 -8.80
CA LYS A 178 0.47 -20.50 -8.93
C LYS A 178 0.90 -21.06 -10.28
N PHE A 179 0.75 -20.29 -11.36
CA PHE A 179 1.17 -20.68 -12.71
C PHE A 179 2.69 -20.84 -12.79
N LEU A 180 3.45 -19.83 -12.33
CA LEU A 180 4.92 -19.90 -12.28
C LEU A 180 5.39 -21.15 -11.52
N ARG A 181 4.84 -21.37 -10.32
CA ARG A 181 5.16 -22.53 -9.48
C ARG A 181 4.83 -23.86 -10.16
N LYS A 182 3.64 -23.97 -10.76
CA LYS A 182 3.18 -25.21 -11.43
C LYS A 182 4.10 -25.59 -12.58
N HIS A 183 4.52 -24.61 -13.37
CA HIS A 183 5.35 -24.83 -14.56
C HIS A 183 6.85 -24.82 -14.28
N ARG A 184 7.26 -24.55 -13.03
CA ARG A 184 8.67 -24.44 -12.60
C ARG A 184 9.48 -23.48 -13.47
N VAL A 185 8.82 -22.46 -14.02
CA VAL A 185 9.48 -21.40 -14.81
C VAL A 185 9.98 -20.33 -13.85
N ALA A 186 11.19 -19.85 -14.08
CA ALA A 186 11.77 -18.78 -13.27
C ALA A 186 10.92 -17.50 -13.42
N GLY A 187 10.61 -16.86 -12.29
CA GLY A 187 9.81 -15.65 -12.25
C GLY A 187 9.80 -15.05 -10.86
N LEU A 188 9.47 -13.77 -10.75
CA LEU A 188 9.47 -13.05 -9.48
C LEU A 188 8.16 -13.23 -8.72
N TYR A 189 8.27 -13.62 -7.45
CA TYR A 189 7.21 -13.55 -6.47
C TYR A 189 7.30 -12.21 -5.72
N ARG A 190 6.15 -11.69 -5.31
CA ARG A 190 6.07 -10.58 -4.36
C ARG A 190 5.87 -11.18 -2.98
N VAL A 191 6.96 -11.27 -2.23
CA VAL A 191 6.96 -11.91 -0.92
C VAL A 191 6.94 -10.87 0.18
N HIS A 192 6.42 -11.27 1.35
CA HIS A 192 6.42 -10.43 2.54
C HIS A 192 6.65 -11.33 3.73
N ALA A 193 7.83 -11.23 4.32
CA ALA A 193 8.23 -12.05 5.46
C ALA A 193 7.36 -11.78 6.69
N LYS A 194 7.52 -12.62 7.70
CA LYS A 194 7.03 -12.31 9.04
C LYS A 194 7.71 -11.02 9.56
N PRO A 195 7.11 -10.33 10.54
CA PRO A 195 7.77 -9.25 11.27
C PRO A 195 9.14 -9.70 11.79
N ASP A 196 10.07 -8.77 11.82
CA ASP A 196 11.34 -8.98 12.50
C ASP A 196 11.09 -9.22 14.00
N PRO A 197 11.70 -10.25 14.65
CA PRO A 197 11.40 -10.61 16.03
C PRO A 197 11.60 -9.46 17.01
N ASP A 198 12.71 -8.73 16.91
CA ASP A 198 13.04 -7.65 17.85
C ASP A 198 12.05 -6.49 17.73
N ARG A 199 11.78 -6.03 16.50
CA ARG A 199 10.77 -4.98 16.25
C ARG A 199 9.36 -5.41 16.65
N PHE A 200 9.03 -6.70 16.51
CA PHE A 200 7.74 -7.22 16.93
C PHE A 200 7.63 -7.31 18.46
N ASP A 201 8.71 -7.65 19.15
CA ASP A 201 8.73 -7.70 20.62
C ASP A 201 8.63 -6.31 21.26
N GLU A 202 9.19 -5.28 20.65
CA GLU A 202 8.95 -3.87 21.02
C GLU A 202 7.47 -3.49 20.90
N LEU A 203 6.84 -3.79 19.74
CA LEU A 203 5.41 -3.60 19.55
C LEU A 203 4.61 -4.37 20.60
N ARG A 204 5.00 -5.61 20.87
CA ARG A 204 4.33 -6.48 21.83
C ARG A 204 4.35 -5.87 23.23
N GLN A 205 5.47 -5.31 23.69
CA GLN A 205 5.56 -4.64 24.98
C GLN A 205 4.61 -3.43 25.07
N TYR A 206 4.58 -2.60 24.03
CA TYR A 206 3.65 -1.47 23.94
C TYR A 206 2.18 -1.92 24.05
N LEU A 207 1.78 -2.90 23.23
CA LEU A 207 0.41 -3.41 23.21
C LEU A 207 0.01 -4.13 24.50
N LEU A 208 0.93 -4.85 25.15
CA LEU A 208 0.72 -5.43 26.48
C LEU A 208 0.51 -4.34 27.54
N GLY A 209 1.22 -3.22 27.44
CA GLY A 209 1.03 -2.04 28.29
C GLY A 209 -0.38 -1.43 28.16
N LEU A 210 -1.03 -1.59 27.01
CA LEU A 210 -2.43 -1.23 26.77
C LEU A 210 -3.44 -2.28 27.26
N GLY A 211 -2.97 -3.40 27.83
CA GLY A 211 -3.80 -4.51 28.28
C GLY A 211 -4.26 -5.45 27.15
N LEU A 212 -3.68 -5.35 25.95
CA LEU A 212 -4.04 -6.20 24.82
C LEU A 212 -3.31 -7.54 24.88
N LYS A 213 -3.97 -8.60 24.40
CA LYS A 213 -3.35 -9.93 24.28
C LYS A 213 -2.64 -10.04 22.93
N VAL A 214 -1.32 -10.20 22.98
CA VAL A 214 -0.47 -10.27 21.78
C VAL A 214 0.28 -11.60 21.76
N PRO A 215 0.31 -12.31 20.61
CA PRO A 215 1.09 -13.55 20.47
C PRO A 215 2.60 -13.29 20.65
N HIS A 216 3.36 -14.34 20.93
CA HIS A 216 4.82 -14.30 20.89
C HIS A 216 5.32 -14.11 19.45
N SER A 217 6.48 -13.46 19.26
CA SER A 217 7.11 -13.17 17.97
C SER A 217 7.25 -14.41 17.07
N ASP A 218 7.76 -15.53 17.61
CA ASP A 218 7.94 -16.79 16.86
C ASP A 218 6.66 -17.38 16.25
N HIS A 219 5.53 -17.13 16.91
CA HIS A 219 4.24 -17.75 16.59
C HIS A 219 3.24 -16.76 16.01
N VAL A 220 3.67 -15.54 15.69
CA VAL A 220 2.78 -14.52 15.13
C VAL A 220 2.19 -14.99 13.80
N GLN A 221 0.86 -14.86 13.68
CA GLN A 221 0.10 -15.13 12.46
C GLN A 221 -0.73 -13.91 12.06
N PRO A 222 -0.95 -13.69 10.75
CA PRO A 222 -1.74 -12.55 10.25
C PRO A 222 -3.15 -12.47 10.86
N ARG A 223 -3.79 -13.63 11.08
CA ARG A 223 -5.14 -13.71 11.70
C ARG A 223 -5.18 -13.15 13.12
N GLN A 224 -4.11 -13.34 13.89
CA GLN A 224 -4.05 -12.85 15.27
C GLN A 224 -3.94 -11.33 15.28
N LEU A 225 -3.12 -10.77 14.39
CA LEU A 225 -2.98 -9.32 14.21
C LEU A 225 -4.26 -8.69 13.70
N THR A 226 -4.94 -9.33 12.75
CA THR A 226 -6.24 -8.86 12.24
C THR A 226 -7.28 -8.79 13.36
N LYS A 227 -7.39 -9.84 14.19
CA LYS A 227 -8.28 -9.85 15.35
C LYS A 227 -7.93 -8.76 16.37
N LEU A 228 -6.64 -8.48 16.57
CA LEU A 228 -6.20 -7.40 17.44
C LEU A 228 -6.64 -6.04 16.87
N MET A 229 -6.46 -5.83 15.57
CA MET A 229 -6.91 -4.59 14.91
C MET A 229 -8.43 -4.41 14.99
N ASP A 230 -9.20 -5.49 14.83
CA ASP A 230 -10.66 -5.46 15.00
C ASP A 230 -11.09 -5.05 16.42
N GLN A 231 -10.30 -5.41 17.45
CA GLN A 231 -10.56 -5.06 18.85
C GLN A 231 -10.26 -3.59 19.16
N VAL A 232 -9.30 -2.99 18.45
CA VAL A 232 -8.83 -1.63 18.75
C VAL A 232 -9.39 -0.57 17.81
N LYS A 233 -10.09 -0.94 16.74
CA LYS A 233 -10.56 -0.02 15.69
C LYS A 233 -11.33 1.20 16.20
N ASP A 234 -12.16 1.03 17.23
CA ASP A 234 -13.03 2.08 17.78
C ASP A 234 -12.37 2.85 18.94
N ARG A 235 -11.10 2.54 19.26
CA ARG A 235 -10.35 3.21 20.33
C ARG A 235 -9.71 4.51 19.82
N PRO A 236 -9.52 5.53 20.68
CA PRO A 236 -8.83 6.77 20.32
C PRO A 236 -7.37 6.57 19.87
N ASP A 237 -6.71 5.51 20.33
CA ASP A 237 -5.31 5.17 20.03
C ASP A 237 -5.16 4.23 18.81
N SER A 238 -6.23 3.95 18.07
CA SER A 238 -6.23 3.00 16.95
C SER A 238 -5.24 3.35 15.83
N VAL A 239 -5.09 4.65 15.53
CA VAL A 239 -4.13 5.14 14.52
C VAL A 239 -2.69 4.89 14.97
N ALA A 240 -2.37 5.19 16.23
CA ALA A 240 -1.04 4.96 16.77
C ALA A 240 -0.69 3.46 16.82
N ILE A 241 -1.66 2.62 17.21
CA ILE A 241 -1.51 1.15 17.16
C ILE A 241 -1.29 0.67 15.72
N SER A 242 -2.06 1.19 14.75
CA SER A 242 -1.92 0.83 13.33
C SER A 242 -0.54 1.21 12.79
N MET A 243 -0.04 2.40 13.12
CA MET A 243 1.28 2.87 12.73
C MET A 243 2.41 2.06 13.40
N ALA A 244 2.27 1.75 14.69
CA ALA A 244 3.22 0.90 15.41
C ALA A 244 3.28 -0.50 14.78
N LEU A 245 2.12 -1.07 14.45
CA LEU A 245 2.03 -2.35 13.76
C LEU A 245 2.66 -2.29 12.37
N LEU A 246 2.39 -1.24 11.60
CA LEU A 246 2.99 -1.06 10.27
C LEU A 246 4.52 -1.01 10.34
N ARG A 247 5.09 -0.29 11.31
CA ARG A 247 6.55 -0.16 11.47
C ARG A 247 7.25 -1.44 11.90
N SER A 248 6.56 -2.34 12.60
CA SER A 248 7.13 -3.64 12.97
C SER A 248 7.10 -4.66 11.83
N MET A 249 6.31 -4.43 10.78
CA MET A 249 6.27 -5.31 9.62
C MET A 249 7.59 -5.25 8.82
N SER A 250 7.89 -6.36 8.15
CA SER A 250 8.98 -6.43 7.17
C SER A 250 8.56 -5.77 5.86
N HIS A 251 9.50 -5.20 5.11
CA HIS A 251 9.19 -4.75 3.76
C HIS A 251 8.91 -5.94 2.83
N ALA A 252 7.98 -5.76 1.90
CA ALA A 252 7.76 -6.74 0.85
C ALA A 252 8.83 -6.58 -0.25
N GLU A 253 9.26 -7.68 -0.86
CA GLU A 253 10.35 -7.70 -1.85
C GLU A 253 10.02 -8.60 -3.04
N TYR A 254 10.79 -8.43 -4.12
CA TYR A 254 10.74 -9.28 -5.30
C TYR A 254 11.88 -10.31 -5.26
N THR A 255 11.53 -11.59 -5.34
CA THR A 255 12.50 -12.68 -5.33
C THR A 255 11.96 -13.89 -6.12
N PRO A 256 12.84 -14.69 -6.77
CA PRO A 256 12.42 -15.97 -7.34
C PRO A 256 12.04 -17.02 -6.29
N LYS A 257 12.43 -16.83 -5.02
CA LYS A 257 12.10 -17.75 -3.92
C LYS A 257 10.76 -17.40 -3.29
N ASN A 258 9.75 -18.23 -3.51
CA ASN A 258 8.46 -18.04 -2.85
C ASN A 258 8.50 -18.41 -1.36
N ILE A 259 8.38 -17.43 -0.48
CA ILE A 259 8.20 -17.61 0.97
C ILE A 259 6.80 -17.23 1.46
N GLY A 260 5.88 -16.92 0.53
CA GLY A 260 4.55 -16.41 0.85
C GLY A 260 4.51 -14.91 1.12
N HIS A 261 3.32 -14.41 1.45
CA HIS A 261 3.05 -13.01 1.71
C HIS A 261 2.26 -12.86 3.01
N PHE A 262 2.95 -12.53 4.09
CA PHE A 262 2.38 -12.48 5.44
C PHE A 262 1.24 -11.47 5.56
N GLY A 263 1.40 -10.23 5.08
CA GLY A 263 0.35 -9.20 5.17
C GLY A 263 -0.96 -9.58 4.48
N LEU A 264 -0.90 -10.24 3.32
CA LEU A 264 -2.08 -10.72 2.58
C LEU A 264 -2.56 -12.11 3.03
N ALA A 265 -1.83 -12.75 3.94
CA ALA A 265 -1.99 -14.12 4.38
C ALA A 265 -2.08 -15.11 3.20
N LEU A 266 -1.17 -15.03 2.24
CA LEU A 266 -1.14 -15.85 1.02
C LEU A 266 0.13 -16.71 0.93
N ASP A 267 0.00 -17.97 0.51
CA ASP A 267 1.16 -18.87 0.35
C ASP A 267 2.02 -18.57 -0.87
N ALA A 268 1.45 -17.89 -1.88
CA ALA A 268 2.13 -17.48 -3.09
C ALA A 268 1.43 -16.27 -3.69
N TYR A 269 2.22 -15.25 -4.05
CA TYR A 269 1.73 -14.01 -4.64
C TYR A 269 2.80 -13.46 -5.59
N ALA A 270 2.37 -12.94 -6.75
CA ALA A 270 3.25 -12.36 -7.76
C ALA A 270 2.51 -11.21 -8.42
N HIS A 271 3.18 -10.08 -8.62
CA HIS A 271 2.59 -8.97 -9.35
C HIS A 271 2.51 -9.30 -10.84
N PHE A 272 1.31 -9.22 -11.40
CA PHE A 272 1.01 -9.52 -12.81
C PHE A 272 0.18 -8.41 -13.48
N THR A 273 -0.58 -7.65 -12.70
CA THR A 273 -1.66 -6.77 -13.20
C THR A 273 -1.24 -5.35 -13.58
N SER A 274 0.06 -5.03 -13.61
CA SER A 274 0.55 -3.67 -13.93
C SER A 274 1.89 -3.62 -14.69
N PRO A 275 2.06 -4.38 -15.79
CA PRO A 275 3.32 -4.43 -16.56
C PRO A 275 3.68 -3.11 -17.26
N ILE A 276 2.73 -2.18 -17.39
CA ILE A 276 3.00 -0.84 -17.96
C ILE A 276 3.90 -0.01 -17.02
N ARG A 277 3.80 -0.25 -15.71
CA ARG A 277 4.39 0.60 -14.68
C ARG A 277 5.32 -0.12 -13.69
N ARG A 278 5.42 -1.45 -13.77
CA ARG A 278 6.28 -2.28 -12.91
C ARG A 278 6.99 -3.33 -13.75
N TYR A 279 8.31 -3.34 -13.70
CA TYR A 279 9.12 -4.30 -14.43
C TYR A 279 8.94 -5.76 -13.95
N PRO A 280 8.70 -6.05 -12.64
CA PRO A 280 8.37 -7.41 -12.20
C PRO A 280 7.16 -8.02 -12.91
N ASP A 281 6.09 -7.23 -13.10
CA ASP A 281 4.90 -7.68 -13.83
C ASP A 281 5.24 -8.02 -15.30
N LEU A 282 6.11 -7.23 -15.93
CA LEU A 282 6.59 -7.51 -17.30
C LEU A 282 7.37 -8.82 -17.37
N LEU A 283 8.22 -9.12 -16.38
CA LEU A 283 8.92 -10.40 -16.27
C LEU A 283 7.96 -11.58 -16.06
N VAL A 284 6.92 -11.41 -15.24
CA VAL A 284 5.87 -12.41 -15.05
C VAL A 284 5.08 -12.64 -16.34
N HIS A 285 4.76 -11.59 -17.10
CA HIS A 285 4.13 -11.71 -18.41
C HIS A 285 4.99 -12.53 -19.38
N ARG A 286 6.29 -12.25 -19.47
CA ARG A 286 7.23 -13.02 -20.31
C ARG A 286 7.28 -14.49 -19.92
N ALA A 287 7.31 -14.81 -18.63
CA ALA A 287 7.35 -16.19 -18.15
C ALA A 287 6.05 -16.94 -18.48
N ILE A 288 4.89 -16.30 -18.31
CA ILE A 288 3.60 -16.89 -18.69
C ILE A 288 3.56 -17.13 -20.21
N ARG A 289 3.90 -16.12 -21.01
CA ARG A 289 3.89 -16.22 -22.48
C ARG A 289 4.82 -17.31 -22.99
N HIS A 290 6.04 -17.43 -22.44
CA HIS A 290 6.96 -18.51 -22.78
C HIS A 290 6.31 -19.89 -22.68
N ILE A 291 5.58 -20.15 -21.59
CA ILE A 291 4.87 -21.41 -21.40
C ILE A 291 3.67 -21.55 -22.36
N LEU A 292 2.93 -20.47 -22.62
CA LEU A 292 1.81 -20.48 -23.58
C LEU A 292 2.29 -20.81 -25.00
N HIS A 293 3.47 -20.32 -25.39
CA HIS A 293 4.16 -20.61 -26.65
C HIS A 293 4.87 -21.97 -26.66
N ARG A 294 4.49 -22.88 -25.75
CA ARG A 294 5.04 -24.24 -25.60
C ARG A 294 6.53 -24.29 -25.27
N GLY A 295 7.09 -23.19 -24.79
CA GLY A 295 8.44 -23.15 -24.23
C GLY A 295 8.55 -24.01 -22.97
N LYS A 296 9.73 -24.62 -22.78
CA LYS A 296 10.06 -25.40 -21.57
C LYS A 296 10.80 -24.51 -20.57
N ALA A 297 10.60 -24.74 -19.28
CA ALA A 297 11.26 -23.96 -18.22
C ALA A 297 12.79 -23.91 -18.36
N GLY A 298 13.44 -25.02 -18.74
CA GLY A 298 14.89 -25.11 -18.94
C GLY A 298 15.43 -24.28 -20.12
N ASN A 299 14.57 -23.85 -21.03
CA ASN A 299 14.94 -23.03 -22.20
C ASN A 299 14.36 -21.61 -22.10
N TYR A 300 13.91 -21.19 -20.92
CA TYR A 300 13.45 -19.82 -20.71
C TYR A 300 14.64 -18.88 -20.68
N ALA A 301 14.48 -17.67 -21.24
CA ALA A 301 15.57 -16.70 -21.38
C ALA A 301 16.15 -16.22 -20.04
N TYR A 302 15.41 -16.39 -18.94
CA TYR A 302 15.85 -16.04 -17.60
C TYR A 302 15.96 -17.31 -16.75
N ASP A 303 17.13 -17.52 -16.17
CA ASP A 303 17.33 -18.55 -15.16
C ASP A 303 17.04 -18.00 -13.74
N TYR A 304 17.26 -18.84 -12.73
CA TYR A 304 17.06 -18.46 -11.33
C TYR A 304 17.98 -17.31 -10.91
N ARG A 305 19.24 -17.31 -11.35
CA ARG A 305 20.25 -16.31 -10.97
C ARG A 305 19.92 -14.94 -11.57
N ALA A 306 19.48 -14.90 -12.82
CA ALA A 306 19.00 -13.69 -13.46
C ALA A 306 17.78 -13.12 -12.73
N MET A 307 16.85 -13.97 -12.29
CA MET A 307 15.70 -13.53 -11.49
C MET A 307 16.10 -13.06 -10.09
N GLU A 308 17.09 -13.65 -9.44
CA GLU A 308 17.61 -13.17 -8.16
C GLU A 308 18.19 -11.75 -8.29
N GLN A 309 19.02 -11.52 -9.32
CA GLN A 309 19.57 -10.20 -9.62
C GLN A 309 18.48 -9.18 -9.94
N LEU A 310 17.56 -9.51 -10.85
CA LEU A 310 16.45 -8.63 -11.23
C LEU A 310 15.50 -8.36 -10.06
N GLY A 311 15.28 -9.34 -9.18
CA GLY A 311 14.50 -9.19 -7.96
C GLY A 311 15.09 -8.15 -7.01
N GLY A 312 16.40 -8.19 -6.80
CA GLY A 312 17.15 -7.19 -6.05
C GLY A 312 17.00 -5.78 -6.65
N VAL A 313 17.28 -5.64 -7.94
CA VAL A 313 17.16 -4.36 -8.68
C VAL A 313 15.73 -3.80 -8.60
N CYS A 314 14.71 -4.62 -8.83
CA CYS A 314 13.32 -4.16 -8.80
C CYS A 314 12.90 -3.71 -7.39
N SER A 315 13.35 -4.42 -6.35
CA SER A 315 13.04 -4.08 -4.96
C SER A 315 13.74 -2.78 -4.54
N GLU A 316 14.98 -2.57 -4.97
CA GLU A 316 15.70 -1.31 -4.75
C GLU A 316 15.03 -0.14 -5.48
N HIS A 317 14.63 -0.32 -6.74
CA HIS A 317 13.98 0.73 -7.52
C HIS A 317 12.60 1.11 -6.98
N GLU A 318 11.86 0.15 -6.41
CA GLU A 318 10.62 0.43 -5.68
C GLU A 318 10.89 1.31 -4.45
N ARG A 319 11.86 0.96 -3.60
CA ARG A 319 12.25 1.79 -2.44
C ARG A 319 12.71 3.19 -2.84
N ARG A 320 13.57 3.28 -3.85
CA ARG A 320 14.03 4.56 -4.41
C ARG A 320 12.87 5.45 -4.85
N ALA A 321 11.85 4.86 -5.49
CA ALA A 321 10.67 5.61 -5.91
C ALA A 321 9.85 6.09 -4.71
N GLU A 322 9.62 5.22 -3.72
CA GLU A 322 8.91 5.56 -2.48
C GLU A 322 9.61 6.67 -1.71
N ASP A 323 10.93 6.59 -1.53
CA ASP A 323 11.72 7.58 -0.81
C ASP A 323 11.70 8.94 -1.52
N ALA A 324 11.87 8.96 -2.85
CA ALA A 324 11.77 10.20 -3.63
C ALA A 324 10.37 10.85 -3.51
N THR A 325 9.30 10.06 -3.57
CA THR A 325 7.94 10.59 -3.38
C THR A 325 7.71 11.11 -1.97
N ARG A 326 8.20 10.39 -0.95
CA ARG A 326 8.10 10.80 0.46
C ARG A 326 8.84 12.11 0.73
N GLU A 327 10.00 12.31 0.10
CA GLU A 327 10.76 13.56 0.24
C GLU A 327 10.03 14.76 -0.36
N VAL A 328 9.40 14.60 -1.53
CA VAL A 328 8.59 15.65 -2.15
C VAL A 328 7.35 15.93 -1.33
N ASP A 329 6.65 14.89 -0.85
CA ASP A 329 5.48 15.05 0.02
C ASP A 329 5.84 15.76 1.32
N ALA A 330 6.98 15.45 1.94
CA ALA A 330 7.45 16.12 3.15
C ALA A 330 7.72 17.60 2.92
N TRP A 331 8.35 17.95 1.79
CA TRP A 331 8.60 19.34 1.43
C TRP A 331 7.30 20.11 1.17
N LEU A 332 6.36 19.54 0.40
CA LEU A 332 5.06 20.15 0.11
C LEU A 332 4.21 20.31 1.38
N LYS A 333 4.26 19.34 2.31
CA LYS A 333 3.62 19.47 3.63
C LYS A 333 4.22 20.61 4.45
N CYS A 334 5.53 20.82 4.39
CA CYS A 334 6.15 21.98 5.04
C CYS A 334 5.67 23.28 4.39
N GLN A 335 5.71 23.38 3.06
CA GLN A 335 5.19 24.55 2.33
C GLN A 335 3.75 24.88 2.72
N PHE A 336 2.88 23.86 2.82
CA PHE A 336 1.50 24.02 3.25
C PHE A 336 1.33 24.52 4.69
N MET A 337 2.33 24.30 5.55
CA MET A 337 2.28 24.67 6.97
C MET A 337 2.97 26.00 7.28
N GLU A 338 3.67 26.62 6.31
CA GLU A 338 4.40 27.87 6.53
C GLU A 338 3.49 29.03 6.96
N ASP A 339 2.31 29.16 6.36
CA ASP A 339 1.31 30.17 6.71
C ASP A 339 0.45 29.76 7.92
N LYS A 340 0.71 28.58 8.50
CA LYS A 340 0.01 28.00 9.66
C LYS A 340 0.75 28.16 10.98
N VAL A 341 1.91 28.82 10.95
CA VAL A 341 2.67 29.14 12.17
C VAL A 341 1.81 29.97 13.13
N GLY A 342 1.71 29.51 14.38
CA GLY A 342 0.86 30.09 15.42
C GLY A 342 -0.54 29.47 15.52
N GLU A 343 -0.98 28.69 14.53
CA GLU A 343 -2.27 27.99 14.60
C GLU A 343 -2.19 26.74 15.49
N GLN A 344 -3.32 26.40 16.13
CA GLN A 344 -3.46 25.28 17.05
C GLN A 344 -4.16 24.09 16.37
N TYR A 345 -3.63 22.89 16.60
CA TYR A 345 -4.14 21.65 16.05
C TYR A 345 -4.25 20.55 17.11
N GLU A 346 -5.19 19.64 16.92
CA GLU A 346 -5.21 18.36 17.63
C GLU A 346 -4.39 17.32 16.88
N GLY A 347 -3.62 16.53 17.62
CA GLY A 347 -2.83 15.47 17.06
C GLY A 347 -2.61 14.30 18.01
N VAL A 348 -2.09 13.22 17.47
CA VAL A 348 -1.80 11.98 18.20
C VAL A 348 -0.29 11.75 18.16
N ILE A 349 0.28 11.34 19.29
CA ILE A 349 1.69 10.94 19.33
C ILE A 349 1.87 9.67 18.48
N THR A 350 2.61 9.76 17.38
CA THR A 350 2.89 8.67 16.45
C THR A 350 4.29 8.08 16.62
N GLY A 351 5.18 8.77 17.33
CA GLY A 351 6.52 8.30 17.66
C GLY A 351 7.08 8.98 18.91
N VAL A 352 7.93 8.27 19.65
CA VAL A 352 8.58 8.78 20.86
C VAL A 352 10.07 8.51 20.76
N THR A 353 10.88 9.51 21.09
CA THR A 353 12.34 9.44 21.10
C THR A 353 12.88 10.04 22.39
N ASN A 354 14.18 9.97 22.62
CA ASN A 354 14.83 10.59 23.77
C ASN A 354 14.82 12.14 23.73
N PHE A 355 14.70 12.76 22.55
CA PHE A 355 14.71 14.22 22.40
C PHE A 355 13.32 14.84 22.20
N GLY A 356 12.26 14.03 22.14
CA GLY A 356 10.91 14.55 21.97
C GLY A 356 9.91 13.52 21.46
N VAL A 357 8.71 14.01 21.12
CA VAL A 357 7.61 13.19 20.58
C VAL A 357 7.19 13.71 19.21
N PHE A 358 6.95 12.79 18.27
CA PHE A 358 6.35 13.09 16.98
C PHE A 358 4.83 13.06 17.11
N VAL A 359 4.18 14.12 16.67
CA VAL A 359 2.73 14.29 16.72
C VAL A 359 2.22 14.37 15.29
N GLN A 360 1.24 13.53 14.96
CA GLN A 360 0.55 13.60 13.68
C GLN A 360 -0.77 14.37 13.84
N LEU A 361 -0.97 15.39 13.01
CA LEU A 361 -2.19 16.18 12.99
C LEU A 361 -3.33 15.35 12.39
N ALA A 362 -4.44 15.20 13.12
CA ALA A 362 -5.49 14.24 12.80
C ALA A 362 -6.14 14.46 11.42
N GLU A 363 -6.34 15.72 11.04
CA GLU A 363 -7.04 16.09 9.80
C GLU A 363 -6.11 16.17 8.57
N LEU A 364 -4.79 16.31 8.78
CA LEU A 364 -3.84 16.61 7.70
C LEU A 364 -2.85 15.48 7.45
N GLN A 365 -2.71 14.53 8.38
CA GLN A 365 -1.63 13.54 8.39
C GLN A 365 -0.24 14.15 8.17
N ILE A 366 -0.03 15.29 8.80
CA ILE A 366 1.26 15.98 8.86
C ILE A 366 1.88 15.64 10.21
N ASP A 367 3.11 15.14 10.18
CA ASP A 367 3.90 14.85 11.36
C ASP A 367 4.80 16.05 11.69
N GLY A 368 4.89 16.40 12.97
CA GLY A 368 5.82 17.41 13.47
C GLY A 368 6.36 17.03 14.85
N LEU A 369 7.45 17.68 15.27
CA LEU A 369 8.19 17.35 16.48
C LEU A 369 7.83 18.29 17.62
N VAL A 370 7.38 17.74 18.75
CA VAL A 370 7.41 18.44 20.03
C VAL A 370 8.72 18.06 20.72
N HIS A 371 9.70 18.97 20.66
CA HIS A 371 10.99 18.77 21.31
C HIS A 371 10.84 18.75 22.85
N VAL A 372 11.69 18.00 23.54
CA VAL A 372 11.66 17.83 25.00
C VAL A 372 11.76 19.16 25.76
N THR A 373 12.47 20.14 25.19
CA THR A 373 12.60 21.51 25.76
C THR A 373 11.31 22.32 25.71
N SER A 374 10.37 21.94 24.83
CA SER A 374 9.03 22.55 24.74
C SER A 374 8.03 21.90 25.70
N LEU A 375 8.43 20.84 26.42
CA LEU A 375 7.63 20.22 27.46
C LEU A 375 7.80 20.99 28.79
N ARG A 376 6.99 20.64 29.80
CA ARG A 376 7.11 21.23 31.14
C ARG A 376 8.53 21.04 31.69
N ASN A 377 9.00 22.00 32.49
CA ASN A 377 10.34 21.97 33.06
C ASN A 377 10.56 20.76 33.99
N ASP A 378 11.09 19.68 33.42
CA ASP A 378 11.37 18.39 34.06
C ASP A 378 12.52 17.69 33.31
N TYR A 379 13.10 16.67 33.92
CA TYR A 379 14.02 15.77 33.22
C TYR A 379 13.23 14.59 32.67
N TYR A 380 13.20 14.43 31.35
CA TYR A 380 12.44 13.35 30.71
C TYR A 380 13.36 12.19 30.33
N ARG A 381 13.04 11.01 30.86
CA ARG A 381 13.69 9.75 30.48
C ARG A 381 12.85 9.01 29.45
N PHE A 382 13.49 8.56 28.38
CA PHE A 382 12.87 7.66 27.42
C PHE A 382 12.83 6.24 27.94
N ASP A 383 11.63 5.66 27.94
CA ASP A 383 11.39 4.26 28.26
C ASP A 383 10.96 3.52 26.98
N ALA A 384 11.87 2.72 26.43
CA ALA A 384 11.67 2.04 25.16
C ALA A 384 10.54 0.99 25.22
N GLY A 385 10.35 0.33 26.37
CA GLY A 385 9.35 -0.72 26.52
C GLY A 385 7.92 -0.19 26.56
N SER A 386 7.70 0.94 27.21
CA SER A 386 6.40 1.63 27.20
C SER A 386 6.23 2.64 26.06
N GLN A 387 7.26 2.83 25.23
CA GLN A 387 7.30 3.84 24.17
C GLN A 387 6.87 5.21 24.69
N SER A 388 7.55 5.67 25.75
CA SER A 388 7.16 6.88 26.46
C SER A 388 8.32 7.76 26.94
N LEU A 389 8.07 9.06 27.03
CA LEU A 389 8.90 10.01 27.76
C LEU A 389 8.27 10.26 29.13
N ILE A 390 9.03 9.97 30.19
CA ILE A 390 8.57 10.07 31.58
C ILE A 390 9.38 11.15 32.29
N GLY A 391 8.68 12.15 32.83
CA GLY A 391 9.29 13.19 33.66
C GLY A 391 9.67 12.65 35.03
N ASP A 392 10.93 12.77 35.42
CA ASP A 392 11.47 12.22 36.67
C ASP A 392 10.83 12.87 37.91
N ARG A 393 10.56 14.18 37.87
CA ARG A 393 9.98 14.90 39.03
C ARG A 393 8.47 14.88 39.02
N SER A 394 7.86 15.17 37.86
CA SER A 394 6.41 15.31 37.75
C SER A 394 5.68 13.98 37.59
N GLY A 395 6.39 12.92 37.17
CA GLY A 395 5.79 11.66 36.75
C GLY A 395 4.95 11.79 35.47
N THR A 396 4.96 12.94 34.80
CA THR A 396 4.19 13.18 33.57
C THR A 396 4.71 12.28 32.47
N GLN A 397 3.81 11.58 31.77
CA GLN A 397 4.20 10.64 30.71
C GLN A 397 3.59 11.02 29.38
N TYR A 398 4.41 11.14 28.35
CA TYR A 398 3.98 11.27 26.95
C TYR A 398 4.24 9.94 26.25
N ARG A 399 3.16 9.26 25.90
CA ARG A 399 3.16 7.89 25.38
C ARG A 399 2.65 7.86 23.96
N LEU A 400 3.13 6.89 23.19
CA LEU A 400 2.59 6.59 21.88
C LEU A 400 1.05 6.40 21.94
N GLY A 401 0.32 7.16 21.12
CA GLY A 401 -1.14 7.19 21.09
C GLY A 401 -1.81 8.24 21.97
N ASP A 402 -1.07 8.97 22.81
CA ASP A 402 -1.65 10.11 23.53
C ASP A 402 -2.12 11.20 22.56
N GLN A 403 -3.26 11.82 22.90
CA GLN A 403 -3.77 12.99 22.20
C GLN A 403 -3.21 14.28 22.81
N LEU A 404 -2.67 15.14 21.95
CA LEU A 404 -2.08 16.42 22.32
C LEU A 404 -2.75 17.54 21.53
N SER A 405 -2.88 18.69 22.17
CA SER A 405 -3.11 19.94 21.47
C SER A 405 -1.76 20.65 21.30
N VAL A 406 -1.41 20.95 20.05
CA VAL A 406 -0.13 21.55 19.68
C VAL A 406 -0.34 22.83 18.90
N VAL A 407 0.63 23.74 18.97
CA VAL A 407 0.72 24.92 18.10
C VAL A 407 1.92 24.76 17.18
N VAL A 408 1.73 25.12 15.91
CA VAL A 408 2.83 25.18 14.92
C VAL A 408 3.77 26.30 15.34
N SER A 409 4.97 25.97 15.78
CA SER A 409 5.92 26.97 16.28
C SER A 409 6.90 27.42 15.21
N ARG A 410 7.33 26.49 14.35
CA ARG A 410 8.27 26.75 13.25
C ARG A 410 8.07 25.73 12.14
N VAL A 411 8.27 26.20 10.92
CA VAL A 411 8.40 25.35 9.73
C VAL A 411 9.74 25.66 9.08
N ASP A 412 10.44 24.60 8.66
CA ASP A 412 11.76 24.69 8.05
C ASP A 412 11.76 23.87 6.75
N LEU A 413 11.67 24.57 5.62
CA LEU A 413 11.61 23.96 4.28
C LEU A 413 12.90 23.23 3.90
N GLU A 414 14.05 23.74 4.32
CA GLU A 414 15.35 23.18 3.94
C GLU A 414 15.56 21.81 4.59
N SER A 415 15.27 21.72 5.89
CA SER A 415 15.33 20.46 6.64
C SER A 415 14.07 19.61 6.51
N LYS A 416 13.00 20.14 5.89
CA LYS A 416 11.67 19.51 5.75
C LYS A 416 11.08 19.13 7.11
N ARG A 417 11.18 20.05 8.08
CA ARG A 417 10.75 19.84 9.48
C ARG A 417 9.68 20.84 9.90
N ILE A 418 8.77 20.36 10.73
CA ILE A 418 7.75 21.15 11.40
C ILE A 418 7.91 20.93 12.90
N ASP A 419 8.11 22.03 13.62
CA ASP A 419 8.21 22.02 15.07
C ASP A 419 6.88 22.43 15.69
N PHE A 420 6.56 21.76 16.79
CA PHE A 420 5.35 21.98 17.56
C PHE A 420 5.70 22.40 18.99
N GLN A 421 4.84 23.23 19.57
CA GLN A 421 4.80 23.51 21.00
C GLN A 421 3.56 22.89 21.63
N LEU A 422 3.72 22.30 22.81
CA LEU A 422 2.61 21.71 23.56
C LEU A 422 1.76 22.82 24.19
N VAL A 423 0.46 22.84 23.90
CA VAL A 423 -0.49 23.74 24.56
C VAL A 423 -1.07 23.05 25.80
N THR A 424 -1.75 21.92 25.57
CA THR A 424 -2.38 21.12 26.61
C THR A 424 -2.40 19.66 26.19
N ARG A 425 -2.43 18.78 27.20
CA ARG A 425 -2.74 17.37 26.97
C ARG A 425 -4.25 17.22 26.97
N VAL A 426 -4.80 16.62 25.92
CA VAL A 426 -6.20 16.22 25.92
C VAL A 426 -6.27 14.96 26.78
N THR A 427 -6.56 15.11 28.07
CA THR A 427 -6.73 13.94 28.94
C THR A 427 -7.98 13.19 28.52
N GLY A 428 -7.80 12.16 27.69
CA GLY A 428 -8.85 11.19 27.43
C GLY A 428 -9.36 10.61 28.75
N LYS A 429 -10.70 10.55 28.90
CA LYS A 429 -11.34 9.84 30.02
C LYS A 429 -10.64 8.49 30.19
N LYS A 430 -10.11 8.21 31.39
CA LYS A 430 -9.65 6.87 31.78
C LYS A 430 -10.78 5.88 31.46
N TRP A 431 -10.65 5.13 30.39
CA TRP A 431 -11.60 4.07 30.08
C TRP A 431 -11.39 2.98 31.11
N LYS A 432 -12.48 2.59 31.80
CA LYS A 432 -12.44 1.51 32.78
C LYS A 432 -11.98 0.24 32.08
N ARG A 433 -11.03 -0.44 32.73
CA ARG A 433 -10.45 -1.73 32.35
C ARG A 433 -11.51 -2.78 32.02
#